data_AF-A0A915ACG0-F1
#
_entry.id   AF-A0A915ACG0-F1
#
_cell.length_a   1.000
_cell.length_b   1.000
_cell.length_c   1.000
_cell.angle_alpha   90.00
_cell.angle_beta   90.00
_cell.angle_gamma   90.00
#
_symmetry.space_group_name_H-M   'P 1'
#
loop_
_entity.id
_entity.type
_entity.pdbx_description
1 polymer ?
#
loop_
_entity_poly.entity_id
_entity_poly.type
_entity_poly.pdbx_seq_one_letter_code
_entity_poly.pdbx_strand_id
1 'polypeptide(L)'
;GEDEEEPCASTMAVETVNVDSAVKAPQILDSKTAALVKFIFDVDMFSEALTTMEIDINKMPLGKLSKTQIVKGFTVLEKIESVLNNESRGDLTELSSQFYTIIPHAFGRRRPPTINTPEALRSKLDLLITLGDVEMALNLLKESDSKSDINVNRVDSKYATLQCNLIPLMKGDHELKLIEIYFKRTMANNLKLLNVWKVNRHCESDRFAVNDSIKQRKLLWHGTNVAVVAAILKSGLRIMPHSGGRVGAGIYFASEGSKSASYVGPSKNIG
;
A
#
# COMPACT_ATOMS: atom_id res chain seq x y z
N GLY A 1 -53.08 41.50 61.29
CA GLY A 1 -52.15 40.38 61.38
C GLY A 1 -52.43 39.53 60.18
N GLU A 2 -51.89 39.84 59.01
CA GLU A 2 -50.44 39.88 58.71
C GLU A 2 -49.85 38.52 59.09
N ASP A 3 -49.70 37.63 58.11
CA ASP A 3 -48.39 37.38 57.51
C ASP A 3 -48.56 36.68 56.16
N GLU A 4 -47.95 37.30 55.16
CA GLU A 4 -47.73 36.82 53.79
C GLU A 4 -46.54 35.85 53.78
N GLU A 5 -46.62 34.75 53.04
CA GLU A 5 -45.42 34.11 52.48
C GLU A 5 -45.68 33.62 51.04
N GLU A 6 -44.96 34.23 50.10
CA GLU A 6 -44.89 33.89 48.68
C GLU A 6 -44.24 32.50 48.46
N PRO A 7 -44.64 31.73 47.43
CA PRO A 7 -43.82 30.61 46.96
C PRO A 7 -42.73 31.11 46.00
N CYS A 8 -41.49 30.91 46.44
CA CYS A 8 -40.25 31.10 45.69
C CYS A 8 -40.25 30.31 44.36
N ALA A 9 -40.20 31.03 43.24
CA ALA A 9 -39.89 30.47 41.93
C ALA A 9 -38.39 30.16 41.84
N SER A 10 -38.02 28.88 41.86
CA SER A 10 -36.69 28.42 41.43
C SER A 10 -36.80 27.70 40.09
N THR A 11 -36.36 28.40 39.06
CA THR A 11 -36.04 27.89 37.73
C THR A 11 -34.90 26.88 37.84
N MET A 12 -35.20 25.58 37.73
CA MET A 12 -34.16 24.58 37.47
C MET A 12 -33.69 24.73 36.02
N ALA A 13 -32.49 25.28 35.87
CA ALA A 13 -31.76 25.24 34.61
C ALA A 13 -31.53 23.77 34.22
N VAL A 14 -32.04 23.40 33.03
CA VAL A 14 -31.67 22.15 32.38
C VAL A 14 -30.22 22.32 31.94
N GLU A 15 -29.28 21.79 32.72
CA GLU A 15 -27.92 21.60 32.26
C GLU A 15 -27.94 20.60 31.11
N THR A 16 -27.77 21.14 29.90
CA THR A 16 -27.40 20.38 28.72
C THR A 16 -26.05 19.73 28.97
N VAL A 17 -26.05 18.46 29.35
CA VAL A 17 -24.85 17.63 29.40
C VAL A 17 -24.33 17.50 27.97
N ASN A 18 -23.21 18.15 27.71
CA ASN A 18 -22.47 18.08 26.47
C ASN A 18 -21.97 16.65 26.25
N VAL A 19 -22.59 15.90 25.33
CA VAL A 19 -22.20 14.53 24.97
C VAL A 19 -20.97 14.60 24.07
N ASP A 20 -19.82 14.95 24.65
CA ASP A 20 -18.53 14.97 23.97
C ASP A 20 -17.51 14.13 24.76
N SER A 21 -17.60 12.82 24.60
CA SER A 21 -16.49 11.88 24.78
C SER A 21 -16.94 10.47 24.42
N ALA A 22 -17.01 10.17 23.11
CA ALA A 22 -17.02 8.79 22.66
C ALA A 22 -15.72 8.12 23.17
N VAL A 23 -15.85 7.27 24.19
CA VAL A 23 -14.75 6.47 24.74
C VAL A 23 -14.20 5.61 23.61
N LYS A 24 -13.03 5.97 23.07
CA LYS A 24 -12.37 5.18 22.04
C LYS A 24 -11.95 3.85 22.65
N ALA A 25 -12.33 2.75 22.01
CA ALA A 25 -11.92 1.41 22.40
C ALA A 25 -10.38 1.31 22.52
N PRO A 26 -9.86 0.60 23.55
CA PRO A 26 -8.43 0.48 23.76
C PRO A 26 -7.76 -0.25 22.58
N GLN A 27 -6.53 0.17 22.26
CA GLN A 27 -5.73 -0.48 21.22
C GLN A 27 -5.19 -1.82 21.73
N ILE A 28 -5.40 -2.89 20.97
CA ILE A 28 -4.93 -4.24 21.30
C ILE A 28 -3.52 -4.46 20.73
N LEU A 29 -3.25 -3.94 19.53
CA LEU A 29 -1.94 -4.06 18.89
C LEU A 29 -0.82 -3.42 19.71
N ASP A 30 0.37 -4.02 19.64
CA ASP A 30 1.58 -3.40 20.17
C ASP A 30 1.90 -2.09 19.44
N SER A 31 2.67 -1.22 20.09
CA SER A 31 2.96 0.12 19.58
C SER A 31 3.70 0.11 18.24
N LYS A 32 4.57 -0.87 17.97
CA LYS A 32 5.32 -0.96 16.71
C LYS A 32 4.39 -1.36 15.57
N THR A 33 3.58 -2.39 15.78
CA THR A 33 2.64 -2.87 14.77
C THR A 33 1.53 -1.85 14.51
N ALA A 34 1.02 -1.19 15.55
CA ALA A 34 0.06 -0.11 15.37
C ALA A 34 0.64 1.07 14.57
N ALA A 35 1.92 1.43 14.78
CA ALA A 35 2.59 2.44 13.98
C ALA A 35 2.76 2.02 12.52
N LEU A 36 3.14 0.76 12.26
CA LEU A 36 3.21 0.20 10.90
C LEU A 36 1.85 0.26 10.20
N VAL A 37 0.77 -0.17 10.87
CA VAL A 37 -0.59 -0.18 10.31
C VAL A 37 -1.06 1.24 10.00
N LYS A 38 -0.80 2.21 10.90
CA LYS A 38 -1.09 3.63 10.62
C LYS A 38 -0.35 4.12 9.38
N PHE A 39 0.92 3.72 9.21
CA PHE A 39 1.76 4.15 8.11
C PHE A 39 1.33 3.57 6.76
N ILE A 40 1.10 2.25 6.67
CA ILE A 40 0.72 1.59 5.40
C ILE A 40 -0.72 1.90 4.96
N PHE A 41 -1.52 2.55 5.80
CA PHE A 41 -2.86 3.07 5.51
C PHE A 41 -2.94 4.60 5.56
N ASP A 42 -1.79 5.30 5.52
CA ASP A 42 -1.73 6.76 5.53
C ASP A 42 -2.07 7.31 4.13
N VAL A 43 -3.05 8.22 4.07
CA VAL A 43 -3.50 8.86 2.83
C VAL A 43 -2.42 9.77 2.24
N ASP A 44 -1.61 10.41 3.09
CA ASP A 44 -0.49 11.24 2.65
C ASP A 44 0.61 10.39 2.04
N MET A 45 0.84 9.19 2.59
CA MET A 45 1.79 8.23 2.03
C MET A 45 1.38 7.78 0.63
N PHE A 46 0.10 7.44 0.43
CA PHE A 46 -0.40 7.13 -0.91
C PHE A 46 -0.26 8.32 -1.87
N SER A 47 -0.56 9.53 -1.39
CA SER A 47 -0.45 10.74 -2.20
C SER A 47 1.00 11.04 -2.60
N GLU A 48 1.96 10.89 -1.67
CA GLU A 48 3.39 11.03 -1.94
C GLU A 48 3.84 10.01 -3.01
N ALA A 49 3.51 8.73 -2.82
CA ALA A 49 3.88 7.67 -3.75
C ALA A 49 3.33 7.90 -5.17
N LEU A 50 2.05 8.30 -5.30
CA LEU A 50 1.46 8.59 -6.60
C LEU A 50 2.07 9.84 -7.25
N THR A 51 2.44 10.84 -6.47
CA THR A 51 3.11 12.05 -6.98
C THR A 51 4.50 11.71 -7.53
N THR A 52 5.27 10.88 -6.83
CA THR A 52 6.58 10.37 -7.31
C THR A 52 6.46 9.62 -8.63
N MET A 53 5.31 8.98 -8.86
CA MET A 53 4.96 8.28 -10.11
C MET A 53 4.41 9.20 -11.21
N GLU A 54 4.45 10.52 -11.02
CA GLU A 54 3.94 11.55 -11.94
C GLU A 54 2.41 11.48 -12.19
N ILE A 55 1.64 10.92 -11.26
CA ILE A 55 0.18 10.88 -11.37
C ILE A 55 -0.43 12.24 -10.96
N ASP A 56 -1.41 12.71 -11.74
CA ASP A 56 -2.18 13.91 -11.40
C ASP A 56 -3.30 13.56 -10.41
N ILE A 57 -3.00 13.68 -9.12
CA ILE A 57 -3.93 13.37 -8.02
C ILE A 57 -5.13 14.33 -8.00
N ASN A 58 -5.01 15.53 -8.57
CA ASN A 58 -6.15 16.46 -8.66
C ASN A 58 -7.19 15.97 -9.68
N LYS A 59 -6.72 15.40 -10.80
CA LYS A 59 -7.58 14.79 -11.81
C LYS A 59 -7.99 13.37 -11.48
N MET A 60 -7.19 12.66 -10.69
CA MET A 60 -7.47 11.32 -10.19
C MET A 60 -7.31 11.26 -8.66
N PRO A 61 -8.29 11.80 -7.90
CA PRO A 61 -8.28 11.70 -6.45
C PRO A 61 -8.31 10.23 -6.01
N LEU A 62 -7.61 9.89 -4.93
CA LEU A 62 -7.51 8.53 -4.39
C LEU A 62 -8.89 7.85 -4.21
N GLY A 63 -9.90 8.61 -3.77
CA GLY A 63 -11.27 8.09 -3.60
C GLY A 63 -11.97 7.65 -4.89
N LYS A 64 -11.55 8.19 -6.05
CA LYS A 64 -12.10 7.92 -7.39
C LYS A 64 -11.25 6.95 -8.23
N LEU A 65 -10.11 6.49 -7.70
CA LEU A 65 -9.29 5.48 -8.37
C LEU A 65 -10.14 4.22 -8.59
N SER A 66 -10.21 3.75 -9.83
CA SER A 66 -11.12 2.67 -10.24
C SER A 66 -10.38 1.53 -10.93
N LYS A 67 -10.69 0.28 -10.55
CA LYS A 67 -10.21 -0.93 -11.25
C LYS A 67 -10.48 -0.87 -12.75
N THR A 68 -11.67 -0.41 -13.14
CA THR A 68 -12.06 -0.31 -14.56
C THR A 68 -11.16 0.64 -15.34
N GLN A 69 -10.73 1.75 -14.72
CA GLN A 69 -9.82 2.70 -15.33
C GLN A 69 -8.41 2.10 -15.49
N ILE A 70 -7.94 1.36 -14.48
CA ILE A 70 -6.65 0.66 -14.51
C ILE A 70 -6.65 -0.42 -15.62
N VAL A 71 -7.72 -1.21 -15.72
CA VAL A 71 -7.88 -2.23 -16.78
C VAL A 71 -7.87 -1.59 -18.17
N LYS A 72 -8.60 -0.47 -18.36
CA LYS A 72 -8.53 0.28 -19.63
C LYS A 72 -7.12 0.78 -19.93
N GLY A 73 -6.37 1.19 -18.92
CA GLY A 73 -4.96 1.56 -19.04
C GLY A 73 -4.13 0.39 -19.59
N PHE A 74 -4.27 -0.81 -19.02
CA PHE A 74 -3.57 -2.00 -19.49
C PHE A 74 -3.91 -2.32 -20.95
N THR A 75 -5.19 -2.27 -21.33
CA THR A 75 -5.61 -2.51 -22.72
C THR A 75 -4.95 -1.56 -23.72
N VAL A 76 -4.67 -0.30 -23.34
CA VAL A 76 -3.94 0.62 -24.22
C VAL A 76 -2.44 0.28 -24.26
N LEU A 77 -1.84 -0.08 -23.12
CA LEU A 77 -0.43 -0.49 -23.08
C LEU A 77 -0.16 -1.79 -23.86
N GLU A 78 -1.08 -2.75 -23.85
CA GLU A 78 -1.03 -3.97 -24.69
C GLU A 78 -1.02 -3.62 -26.18
N LYS A 79 -1.81 -2.64 -26.61
CA LYS A 79 -1.80 -2.16 -28.00
C LYS A 79 -0.48 -1.50 -28.35
N ILE A 80 0.07 -0.69 -27.44
CA ILE A 80 1.40 -0.08 -27.61
C ILE A 80 2.48 -1.17 -27.74
N GLU A 81 2.42 -2.21 -26.90
CA GLU A 81 3.32 -3.36 -26.97
C GLU A 81 3.26 -4.07 -28.33
N SER A 82 2.05 -4.36 -28.81
CA SER A 82 1.85 -4.99 -30.13
C SER A 82 2.42 -4.15 -31.27
N VAL A 83 2.28 -2.82 -31.22
CA VAL A 83 2.86 -1.91 -32.23
C VAL A 83 4.39 -1.89 -32.12
N LEU A 84 4.96 -1.85 -30.90
CA LEU A 84 6.41 -1.89 -30.68
C LEU A 84 7.04 -3.21 -31.14
N ASN A 85 6.32 -4.32 -31.01
CA ASN A 85 6.76 -5.64 -31.45
C ASN A 85 6.54 -5.87 -32.96
N ASN A 86 6.05 -4.88 -33.70
CA ASN A 86 5.67 -4.99 -35.12
C ASN A 86 4.58 -6.04 -35.42
N GLU A 87 3.77 -6.40 -34.43
CA GLU A 87 2.66 -7.34 -34.57
C GLU A 87 1.40 -6.65 -35.11
N SER A 88 1.29 -5.34 -34.91
CA SER A 88 0.20 -4.50 -35.43
C SER A 88 0.70 -3.14 -35.93
N ARG A 89 -0.09 -2.50 -36.79
CA ARG A 89 0.15 -1.12 -37.23
C ARG A 89 -0.63 -0.17 -36.32
N GLY A 90 0.00 0.93 -35.91
CA GLY A 90 -0.66 1.98 -35.13
C GLY A 90 0.24 3.19 -34.90
N ASP A 91 -0.37 4.33 -34.55
CA ASP A 91 0.38 5.52 -34.15
C ASP A 91 0.64 5.49 -32.63
N LEU A 92 1.91 5.30 -32.26
CA LEU A 92 2.35 5.32 -30.86
C LEU A 92 2.03 6.66 -30.18
N THR A 93 2.00 7.77 -30.91
CA THR A 93 1.68 9.10 -30.38
C THR A 93 0.21 9.19 -29.98
N GLU A 94 -0.68 8.68 -30.82
CA GLU A 94 -2.11 8.61 -30.55
C GLU A 94 -2.40 7.67 -29.36
N LEU A 95 -1.83 6.46 -29.36
CA LEU A 95 -2.00 5.50 -28.27
C LEU A 95 -1.44 6.02 -26.94
N SER A 96 -0.30 6.71 -26.97
CA SER A 96 0.25 7.37 -25.76
C SER A 96 -0.70 8.45 -25.24
N SER A 97 -1.27 9.25 -26.14
CA SER A 97 -2.24 10.29 -25.79
C SER A 97 -3.51 9.68 -25.18
N GLN A 98 -3.98 8.55 -25.73
CA GLN A 98 -5.08 7.78 -25.18
C GLN A 98 -4.77 7.27 -23.77
N PHE A 99 -3.57 6.72 -23.56
CA PHE A 99 -3.13 6.25 -22.24
C PHE A 99 -3.13 7.39 -21.20
N TYR A 100 -2.55 8.55 -21.52
CA TYR A 100 -2.51 9.69 -20.58
C TYR A 100 -3.88 10.35 -20.34
N THR A 101 -4.84 10.13 -21.24
CA THR A 101 -6.23 10.53 -21.04
C THR A 101 -6.92 9.59 -20.03
N ILE A 102 -6.64 8.28 -20.11
CA ILE A 102 -7.19 7.28 -19.19
C ILE A 102 -6.50 7.36 -17.83
N ILE A 103 -5.18 7.56 -17.78
CA ILE A 103 -4.38 7.63 -16.56
C ILE A 103 -3.78 9.05 -16.49
N PRO A 104 -4.43 9.98 -15.78
CA PRO A 104 -3.98 11.37 -15.72
C PRO A 104 -2.59 11.48 -15.11
N HIS A 105 -1.67 12.08 -15.86
CA HIS A 105 -0.31 12.36 -15.43
C HIS A 105 -0.05 13.86 -15.31
N ALA A 106 0.79 14.25 -14.36
CA ALA A 106 1.16 15.62 -14.06
C ALA A 106 2.45 16.02 -14.80
N PHE A 107 2.36 16.32 -16.10
CA PHE A 107 3.52 16.77 -16.88
C PHE A 107 3.89 18.26 -16.71
N GLY A 108 3.06 19.02 -15.98
CA GLY A 108 3.20 20.46 -15.85
C GLY A 108 3.04 21.16 -17.21
N ARG A 109 4.04 21.95 -17.61
CA ARG A 109 4.10 22.64 -18.91
C ARG A 109 4.70 21.78 -20.04
N ARG A 110 5.18 20.58 -19.74
CA ARG A 110 5.81 19.70 -20.72
C ARG A 110 4.73 18.94 -21.49
N ARG A 111 4.99 18.71 -22.79
CA ARG A 111 4.16 17.82 -23.58
C ARG A 111 4.30 16.39 -23.05
N PRO A 112 3.21 15.61 -22.93
CA PRO A 112 3.28 14.19 -22.58
C PRO A 112 4.25 13.44 -23.51
N PRO A 113 5.18 12.63 -22.97
CA PRO A 113 6.15 11.90 -23.77
C PRO A 113 5.51 10.68 -24.44
N THR A 114 5.86 10.43 -25.70
CA THR A 114 5.41 9.23 -26.41
C THR A 114 6.03 7.97 -25.78
N ILE A 115 5.22 6.95 -25.54
CA ILE A 115 5.63 5.63 -25.08
C ILE A 115 6.07 4.83 -26.32
N ASN A 116 7.34 4.97 -26.69
CA ASN A 116 7.89 4.39 -27.91
C ASN A 116 9.13 3.50 -27.70
N THR A 117 9.48 3.21 -26.45
CA THR A 117 10.54 2.26 -26.12
C THR A 117 10.02 1.17 -25.18
N PRO A 118 10.61 -0.04 -25.21
CA PRO A 118 10.26 -1.10 -24.26
C PRO A 118 10.40 -0.66 -22.79
N GLU A 119 11.40 0.18 -22.49
CA GLU A 119 11.63 0.70 -21.13
C GLU A 119 10.52 1.65 -20.69
N ALA A 120 10.07 2.54 -21.59
CA ALA A 120 8.97 3.45 -21.31
C ALA A 120 7.65 2.69 -21.10
N LEU A 121 7.37 1.71 -21.97
CA LEU A 121 6.20 0.84 -21.84
C LEU A 121 6.22 0.10 -20.49
N ARG A 122 7.34 -0.52 -20.16
CA ARG A 122 7.50 -1.28 -18.92
C ARG A 122 7.32 -0.40 -17.68
N SER A 123 7.89 0.80 -17.68
CA SER A 123 7.69 1.77 -16.60
C SER A 123 6.20 2.09 -16.39
N LYS A 124 5.41 2.21 -17.46
CA LYS A 124 3.96 2.42 -17.37
C LYS A 124 3.17 1.18 -16.98
N LEU A 125 3.64 -0.03 -17.30
CA LEU A 125 3.07 -1.28 -16.77
C LEU A 125 3.29 -1.41 -15.27
N ASP A 126 4.51 -1.17 -14.79
CA ASP A 126 4.86 -1.19 -13.36
C ASP A 126 4.04 -0.14 -12.58
N LEU A 127 3.81 1.03 -13.18
CA LEU A 127 2.91 2.06 -12.67
C LEU A 127 1.46 1.55 -12.49
N LEU A 128 0.87 0.92 -13.51
CA LEU A 128 -0.50 0.39 -13.42
C LEU A 128 -0.63 -0.73 -12.39
N ILE A 129 0.38 -1.59 -12.28
CA ILE A 129 0.44 -2.63 -11.24
C ILE A 129 0.40 -1.98 -9.86
N THR A 130 1.24 -0.97 -9.65
CA THR A 130 1.30 -0.23 -8.38
C THR A 130 -0.02 0.47 -8.08
N LEU A 131 -0.65 1.11 -9.08
CA LEU A 131 -1.98 1.72 -8.93
C LEU A 131 -3.06 0.70 -8.52
N GLY A 132 -3.02 -0.52 -9.06
CA GLY A 132 -3.95 -1.59 -8.68
C GLY A 132 -3.82 -1.98 -7.21
N ASP A 133 -2.60 -1.99 -6.70
CA ASP A 133 -2.32 -2.31 -5.30
C ASP A 133 -2.69 -1.17 -4.34
N VAL A 134 -2.47 0.09 -4.76
CA VAL A 134 -2.98 1.26 -4.05
C VAL A 134 -4.50 1.25 -4.00
N GLU A 135 -5.18 0.95 -5.11
CA GLU A 135 -6.64 0.83 -5.16
C GLU A 135 -7.16 -0.25 -4.20
N MET A 136 -6.48 -1.41 -4.15
CA MET A 136 -6.80 -2.46 -3.19
C MET A 136 -6.64 -1.98 -1.75
N ALA A 137 -5.52 -1.33 -1.42
CA ALA A 137 -5.26 -0.83 -0.07
C ALA A 137 -6.29 0.24 0.36
N LEU A 138 -6.69 1.13 -0.56
CA LEU A 138 -7.75 2.11 -0.31
C LEU A 138 -9.12 1.46 -0.10
N ASN A 139 -9.41 0.36 -0.79
CA ASN A 139 -10.64 -0.41 -0.54
C ASN A 139 -10.63 -1.09 0.84
N LEU A 140 -9.49 -1.67 1.24
CA LEU A 140 -9.33 -2.20 2.61
C LEU A 140 -9.54 -1.11 3.66
N LEU A 141 -9.04 0.11 3.40
CA LEU A 141 -9.28 1.27 4.27
C LEU A 141 -10.79 1.59 4.38
N LYS A 142 -11.50 1.69 3.25
CA LYS A 142 -12.96 1.92 3.22
C LYS A 142 -13.76 0.81 3.92
N GLU A 143 -13.36 -0.45 3.75
CA GLU A 143 -13.97 -1.59 4.43
C GLU A 143 -13.79 -1.50 5.95
N SER A 144 -12.63 -1.04 6.41
CA SER A 144 -12.36 -0.88 7.85
C SER A 144 -13.16 0.26 8.49
N ASP A 145 -13.39 1.35 7.75
CA ASP A 145 -14.15 2.51 8.24
C ASP A 145 -15.66 2.22 8.28
N SER A 146 -16.18 1.48 7.30
CA SER A 146 -17.61 1.12 7.20
C SER A 146 -18.06 0.06 8.22
N LYS A 147 -17.15 -0.80 8.68
CA LYS A 147 -17.41 -1.84 9.68
C LYS A 147 -16.96 -1.45 11.10
N SER A 148 -16.77 -0.16 11.36
CA SER A 148 -16.26 0.29 12.65
C SER A 148 -17.31 0.14 13.76
N ASP A 149 -17.31 -1.01 14.42
CA ASP A 149 -17.95 -1.17 15.72
C ASP A 149 -17.34 -0.17 16.71
N ILE A 150 -18.20 0.52 17.47
CA ILE A 150 -17.78 1.51 18.49
C ILE A 150 -16.80 0.89 19.50
N ASN A 151 -16.87 -0.44 19.67
CA ASN A 151 -16.07 -1.23 20.60
C ASN A 151 -14.69 -1.67 20.05
N VAL A 152 -14.33 -1.34 18.81
CA VAL A 152 -13.04 -1.74 18.22
C VAL A 152 -12.22 -0.51 17.84
N ASN A 153 -10.93 -0.51 18.21
CA ASN A 153 -10.03 0.56 17.84
C ASN A 153 -9.82 0.59 16.32
N ARG A 154 -9.87 1.77 15.70
CA ARG A 154 -9.72 1.93 14.24
C ARG A 154 -8.46 1.29 13.66
N VAL A 155 -7.35 1.30 14.40
CA VAL A 155 -6.09 0.70 13.94
C VAL A 155 -6.19 -0.82 13.93
N ASP A 156 -6.82 -1.39 14.96
CA ASP A 156 -7.05 -2.82 15.06
C ASP A 156 -8.02 -3.30 13.96
N SER A 157 -9.06 -2.51 13.64
CA SER A 157 -9.96 -2.78 12.50
C SER A 157 -9.22 -2.79 11.17
N LYS A 158 -8.33 -1.81 10.91
CA LYS A 158 -7.48 -1.77 9.70
C LYS A 158 -6.58 -3.00 9.63
N TYR A 159 -5.91 -3.35 10.71
CA TYR A 159 -5.06 -4.53 10.80
C TYR A 159 -5.82 -5.81 10.49
N ALA A 160 -7.03 -5.98 11.03
CA ALA A 160 -7.86 -7.15 10.77
C ALA A 160 -8.17 -7.33 9.28
N THR A 161 -8.32 -6.24 8.52
CA THR A 161 -8.56 -6.33 7.06
C THR A 161 -7.41 -6.99 6.30
N LEU A 162 -6.17 -6.89 6.82
CA LEU A 162 -4.99 -7.49 6.20
C LEU A 162 -5.05 -9.02 6.21
N GLN A 163 -5.78 -9.63 7.15
CA GLN A 163 -5.81 -11.09 7.34
C GLN A 163 -4.39 -11.71 7.38
N CYS A 164 -3.50 -11.00 8.05
CA CYS A 164 -2.09 -11.31 8.14
C CYS A 164 -1.64 -11.07 9.57
N ASN A 165 -1.08 -12.09 10.22
CA ASN A 165 -0.53 -11.97 11.55
C ASN A 165 0.89 -11.40 11.47
N LEU A 166 1.12 -10.28 12.16
CA LEU A 166 2.42 -9.62 12.27
C LEU A 166 2.88 -9.71 13.72
N ILE A 167 4.00 -10.41 13.95
CA ILE A 167 4.60 -10.55 15.28
C ILE A 167 5.91 -9.76 15.30
N PRO A 168 6.00 -8.64 16.03
CA PRO A 168 7.23 -7.87 16.10
C PRO A 168 8.34 -8.68 16.78
N LEU A 169 9.54 -8.68 16.19
CA LEU A 169 10.70 -9.28 16.82
C LEU A 169 11.30 -8.34 17.88
N MET A 170 11.75 -8.94 18.97
CA MET A 170 12.35 -8.30 20.12
C MET A 170 13.85 -8.58 20.17
N LYS A 171 14.61 -7.74 20.88
CA LYS A 171 16.09 -7.83 20.97
C LYS A 171 16.62 -9.20 21.44
N GLY A 172 15.80 -9.96 22.16
CA GLY A 172 16.15 -11.31 22.62
C GLY A 172 16.03 -12.39 21.54
N ASP A 173 15.30 -12.14 20.46
CA ASP A 173 14.94 -13.17 19.49
C ASP A 173 16.13 -13.56 18.62
N HIS A 174 16.37 -14.87 18.49
CA HIS A 174 17.45 -15.39 17.66
C HIS A 174 17.27 -15.01 16.18
N GLU A 175 16.04 -15.03 15.66
CA GLU A 175 15.75 -14.64 14.28
C GLU A 175 16.10 -13.18 14.00
N LEU A 176 15.91 -12.27 14.98
CA LEU A 176 16.28 -10.87 14.79
C LEU A 176 17.78 -10.73 14.57
N LYS A 177 18.59 -11.43 15.37
CA LYS A 177 20.06 -11.43 15.22
C LYS A 177 20.49 -11.93 13.83
N LEU A 178 19.83 -12.97 13.31
CA LEU A 178 20.11 -13.48 11.96
C LEU A 178 19.76 -12.45 10.89
N ILE A 179 18.60 -11.78 11.00
CA ILE A 179 18.19 -10.74 10.07
C ILE A 179 19.13 -9.53 10.14
N GLU A 180 19.57 -9.11 11.33
CA GLU A 180 20.54 -8.03 11.52
C GLU A 180 21.88 -8.36 10.84
N ILE A 181 22.38 -9.59 10.97
CA ILE A 181 23.59 -10.05 10.30
C ILE A 181 23.39 -10.04 8.78
N TYR A 182 22.28 -10.57 8.28
CA TYR A 182 22.01 -10.62 6.84
C TYR A 182 21.86 -9.21 6.25
N PHE A 183 21.13 -8.32 6.93
CA PHE A 183 20.99 -6.91 6.58
C PHE A 183 22.36 -6.23 6.54
N LYS A 184 23.15 -6.29 7.63
CA LYS A 184 24.46 -5.64 7.70
C LYS A 184 25.43 -6.12 6.63
N ARG A 185 25.36 -7.40 6.23
CA ARG A 185 26.26 -7.98 5.23
C ARG A 185 25.87 -7.70 3.78
N THR A 186 24.59 -7.41 3.51
CA THR A 186 24.07 -7.35 2.13
C THR A 186 23.36 -6.06 1.76
N MET A 187 22.99 -5.22 2.73
CA MET A 187 22.41 -3.89 2.49
C MET A 187 23.46 -2.81 2.30
N ALA A 188 23.03 -1.71 1.68
CA ALA A 188 23.83 -0.50 1.58
C ALA A 188 24.02 0.15 2.96
N ASN A 189 25.21 0.71 3.20
CA ASN A 189 25.63 1.25 4.49
C ASN A 189 24.83 2.47 4.98
N ASN A 190 23.96 3.04 4.13
CA ASN A 190 23.15 4.21 4.44
C ASN A 190 21.74 3.88 4.96
N LEU A 191 21.37 2.60 5.06
CA LEU A 191 20.07 2.17 5.57
C LEU A 191 20.17 1.71 7.03
N LYS A 192 19.13 2.02 7.81
CA LYS A 192 19.02 1.62 9.20
C LYS A 192 17.82 0.69 9.38
N LEU A 193 18.07 -0.52 9.90
CA LEU A 193 17.02 -1.43 10.30
C LEU A 193 16.30 -0.87 11.54
N LEU A 194 15.00 -0.59 11.42
CA LEU A 194 14.21 -0.02 12.52
C LEU A 194 13.44 -1.10 13.29
N ASN A 195 12.68 -1.92 12.57
CA ASN A 195 11.82 -2.95 13.13
C ASN A 195 11.77 -4.15 12.17
N VAL A 196 11.50 -5.32 12.72
CA VAL A 196 11.32 -6.57 11.98
C VAL A 196 10.08 -7.27 12.51
N TRP A 197 9.25 -7.80 11.62
CA TRP A 197 8.08 -8.59 11.97
C TRP A 197 8.20 -9.97 11.35
N LYS A 198 7.80 -11.01 12.09
CA LYS A 198 7.41 -12.28 11.49
C LYS A 198 6.06 -12.08 10.83
N VAL A 199 5.97 -12.49 9.57
CA VAL A 199 4.76 -12.36 8.75
C VAL A 199 4.17 -13.75 8.58
N ASN A 200 2.93 -13.95 9.03
CA ASN A 200 2.17 -15.18 8.80
C ASN A 200 0.83 -14.84 8.17
N ARG A 201 0.71 -15.06 6.86
CA ARG A 201 -0.47 -14.73 6.09
C ARG A 201 -1.45 -15.89 6.05
N HIS A 202 -2.73 -15.58 6.17
CA HIS A 202 -3.79 -16.58 6.17
C HIS A 202 -3.72 -17.46 4.89
N CYS A 203 -3.79 -18.79 5.08
CA CYS A 203 -3.68 -19.83 4.05
C CYS A 203 -2.36 -19.91 3.26
N GLU A 204 -1.38 -19.02 3.50
CA GLU A 204 -0.13 -19.04 2.71
C GLU A 204 0.73 -20.27 3.03
N SER A 205 0.74 -20.71 4.30
CA SER A 205 1.42 -21.95 4.71
C SER A 205 0.83 -23.18 4.02
N ASP A 206 -0.50 -23.31 4.00
CA ASP A 206 -1.18 -24.45 3.39
C ASP A 206 -0.93 -24.52 1.88
N ARG A 207 -1.00 -23.36 1.20
CA ARG A 207 -0.67 -23.25 -0.22
C ARG A 207 0.80 -23.56 -0.49
N PHE A 208 1.70 -23.17 0.41
CA PHE A 208 3.14 -23.37 0.23
C PHE A 208 3.57 -24.81 0.49
N ALA A 209 2.85 -25.55 1.36
CA ALA A 209 3.15 -26.92 1.75
C ALA A 209 3.20 -27.93 0.59
N VAL A 210 2.53 -27.64 -0.54
CA VAL A 210 2.64 -28.45 -1.77
C VAL A 210 4.09 -28.57 -2.28
N ASN A 211 4.96 -27.67 -1.85
CA ASN A 211 6.38 -27.62 -2.23
C ASN A 211 7.32 -28.17 -1.16
N ASP A 212 6.82 -28.83 -0.10
CA ASP A 212 7.63 -29.32 1.04
C ASP A 212 8.73 -30.33 0.68
N SER A 213 8.56 -31.02 -0.44
CA SER A 213 9.61 -31.87 -1.01
C SER A 213 10.82 -31.10 -1.56
N ILE A 214 10.69 -29.80 -1.87
CA ILE A 214 11.78 -28.97 -2.39
C ILE A 214 12.74 -28.60 -1.26
N LYS A 215 13.97 -29.13 -1.31
CA LYS A 215 15.00 -28.94 -0.29
C LYS A 215 15.73 -27.61 -0.39
N GLN A 216 15.89 -27.07 -1.61
CA GLN A 216 16.62 -25.83 -1.86
C GLN A 216 15.78 -24.61 -1.50
N ARG A 217 15.75 -24.28 -0.21
CA ARG A 217 15.02 -23.14 0.34
C ARG A 217 15.99 -22.03 0.74
N LYS A 218 15.69 -20.80 0.35
CA LYS A 218 16.50 -19.62 0.63
C LYS A 218 15.63 -18.49 1.14
N LEU A 219 16.15 -17.76 2.14
CA LEU A 219 15.62 -16.47 2.54
C LEU A 219 16.24 -15.38 1.66
N LEU A 220 15.40 -14.65 0.93
CA LEU A 220 15.83 -13.63 -0.04
C LEU A 220 15.07 -12.33 0.17
N TRP A 221 15.67 -11.22 -0.26
CA TRP A 221 15.09 -9.89 -0.15
C TRP A 221 14.12 -9.60 -1.31
N HIS A 222 13.02 -8.94 -1.01
CA HIS A 222 12.13 -8.30 -1.98
C HIS A 222 11.88 -6.87 -1.49
N GLY A 223 12.32 -5.88 -2.27
CA GLY A 223 12.07 -4.47 -1.99
C GLY A 223 10.90 -3.97 -2.82
N THR A 224 10.10 -3.08 -2.24
CA THR A 224 8.86 -2.60 -2.88
C THR A 224 8.52 -1.19 -2.43
N ASN A 225 7.62 -0.52 -3.15
CA ASN A 225 7.06 0.75 -2.72
C ASN A 225 6.18 0.55 -1.48
N VAL A 226 6.31 1.42 -0.47
CA VAL A 226 5.50 1.34 0.75
C VAL A 226 3.99 1.33 0.45
N ALA A 227 3.57 2.01 -0.62
CA ALA A 227 2.18 2.11 -1.07
C ALA A 227 1.54 0.76 -1.47
N VAL A 228 2.32 -0.30 -1.67
CA VAL A 228 1.79 -1.64 -2.00
C VAL A 228 1.92 -2.65 -0.85
N VAL A 229 2.54 -2.27 0.27
CA VAL A 229 2.78 -3.20 1.40
C VAL A 229 1.48 -3.76 1.96
N ALA A 230 0.44 -2.93 2.13
CA ALA A 230 -0.86 -3.39 2.60
C ALA A 230 -1.49 -4.44 1.65
N ALA A 231 -1.39 -4.22 0.33
CA ALA A 231 -1.87 -5.16 -0.67
C ALA A 231 -1.07 -6.48 -0.65
N ILE A 232 0.25 -6.42 -0.47
CA ILE A 232 1.11 -7.62 -0.36
C ILE A 232 0.77 -8.41 0.90
N LEU A 233 0.62 -7.76 2.05
CA LEU A 233 0.23 -8.40 3.31
C LEU A 233 -1.14 -9.08 3.20
N LYS A 234 -2.07 -8.46 2.48
CA LYS A 234 -3.39 -9.03 2.21
C LYS A 234 -3.34 -10.23 1.27
N SER A 235 -2.73 -10.06 0.10
CA SER A 235 -3.04 -10.91 -1.06
C SER A 235 -1.91 -11.81 -1.52
N GLY A 236 -0.65 -11.41 -1.37
CA GLY A 236 0.41 -12.11 -2.06
C GLY A 236 1.47 -11.17 -2.56
N LEU A 237 2.70 -11.68 -2.64
CA LEU A 237 3.45 -11.43 -3.86
C LEU A 237 2.72 -12.14 -5.00
N ARG A 238 2.38 -11.39 -6.05
CA ARG A 238 1.58 -11.85 -7.19
C ARG A 238 2.40 -11.74 -8.47
N ILE A 239 2.23 -12.72 -9.36
CA ILE A 239 2.63 -12.59 -10.75
C ILE A 239 1.47 -11.87 -11.44
N MET A 240 1.67 -10.61 -11.83
CA MET A 240 0.63 -9.88 -12.55
C MET A 240 0.67 -10.24 -14.03
N PRO A 241 -0.47 -10.31 -14.74
CA PRO A 241 -0.54 -10.71 -16.15
C PRO A 241 0.37 -9.91 -17.10
N HIS A 242 0.73 -8.68 -16.73
CA HIS A 242 1.64 -7.80 -17.47
C HIS A 242 2.92 -7.47 -16.68
N SER A 243 3.19 -8.20 -15.59
CA SER A 243 4.48 -8.10 -14.91
C SER A 243 5.54 -8.79 -15.74
N GLY A 244 6.69 -8.16 -15.85
CA GLY A 244 7.78 -8.70 -16.65
C GLY A 244 9.10 -8.07 -16.26
N GLY A 245 10.17 -8.80 -16.52
CA GLY A 245 11.49 -8.24 -16.38
C GLY A 245 12.56 -8.91 -17.18
N ARG A 246 13.82 -8.69 -16.78
CA ARG A 246 14.98 -9.24 -17.50
C ARG A 246 14.93 -10.76 -17.61
N VAL A 247 14.13 -11.44 -16.77
CA VAL A 247 13.95 -12.89 -16.75
C VAL A 247 12.48 -13.32 -16.85
N GLY A 248 11.62 -12.52 -17.48
CA GLY A 248 10.22 -12.88 -17.77
C GLY A 248 9.20 -12.51 -16.67
N ALA A 249 8.00 -13.09 -16.73
CA ALA A 249 6.95 -12.84 -15.73
C ALA A 249 7.19 -13.73 -14.49
N GLY A 250 7.30 -13.13 -13.31
CA GLY A 250 7.59 -13.88 -12.09
C GLY A 250 7.70 -13.01 -10.85
N ILE A 251 7.94 -13.65 -9.70
CA ILE A 251 8.25 -12.95 -8.45
C ILE A 251 9.77 -12.82 -8.32
N TYR A 252 10.22 -11.58 -8.17
CA TYR A 252 11.64 -11.25 -8.18
C TYR A 252 12.19 -11.11 -6.77
N PHE A 253 13.34 -11.74 -6.53
CA PHE A 253 14.06 -11.68 -5.27
C PHE A 253 15.54 -11.44 -5.51
N ALA A 254 16.26 -10.95 -4.49
CA ALA A 254 17.71 -10.84 -4.50
C ALA A 254 18.33 -11.35 -3.19
N SER A 255 19.51 -11.98 -3.28
CA SER A 255 20.31 -12.29 -2.09
C SER A 255 21.00 -11.04 -1.53
N GLU A 256 21.32 -10.09 -2.40
CA GLU A 256 21.91 -8.81 -1.99
C GLU A 256 20.81 -7.81 -1.66
N GLY A 257 20.73 -7.41 -0.39
CA GLY A 257 19.76 -6.43 0.08
C GLY A 257 19.83 -5.12 -0.70
N SER A 258 21.03 -4.63 -1.00
CA SER A 258 21.26 -3.40 -1.79
C SER A 258 20.57 -3.41 -3.15
N LYS A 259 20.47 -4.59 -3.80
CA LYS A 259 19.76 -4.73 -5.07
C LYS A 259 18.25 -4.63 -4.89
N SER A 260 17.70 -5.22 -3.83
CA SER A 260 16.27 -5.08 -3.52
C SER A 260 15.93 -3.68 -3.03
N ALA A 261 16.83 -3.02 -2.30
CA ALA A 261 16.64 -1.65 -1.81
C ALA A 261 16.43 -0.62 -2.92
N SER A 262 16.96 -0.85 -4.13
CA SER A 262 16.72 0.06 -5.27
C SER A 262 15.26 0.08 -5.75
N TYR A 263 14.44 -0.88 -5.30
CA TYR A 263 13.02 -0.96 -5.59
C TYR A 263 12.15 -0.43 -4.44
N VAL A 264 12.77 -0.01 -3.33
CA VAL A 264 12.05 0.60 -2.22
C VAL A 264 11.65 2.02 -2.63
N GLY A 265 10.34 2.26 -2.66
CA GLY A 265 9.76 3.60 -2.76
C GLY A 265 9.38 4.07 -1.36
N PRO A 266 10.24 4.81 -0.65
CA PRO A 266 9.97 5.24 0.71
C PRO A 266 8.94 6.40 0.74
N SER A 267 8.30 6.59 1.88
CA SER A 267 7.53 7.79 2.22
C SER A 267 8.02 8.32 3.56
N LYS A 268 8.17 9.64 3.70
CA LYS A 268 8.68 10.28 4.93
C LYS A 268 10.04 9.67 5.39
N ASN A 269 10.90 9.28 4.45
CA ASN A 269 12.19 8.60 4.66
C ASN A 269 12.09 7.20 5.33
N ILE A 270 10.93 6.55 5.28
CA ILE A 270 10.69 5.20 5.78
C ILE A 270 10.21 4.33 4.62
N GLY A 271 10.78 3.12 4.48
CA GLY A 271 10.44 2.16 3.43
C GLY A 271 10.81 0.73 3.81
#